data_AF-A0A2W6YFP1-F1
#
_entry.id   AF-A0A2W6YFP1-F1
#
_cell.length_a   1.000
_cell.length_b   1.000
_cell.length_c   1.000
_cell.angle_alpha   90.00
_cell.angle_beta   90.00
_cell.angle_gamma   90.00
#
_symmetry.space_group_name_H-M   'P 1'
#
loop_
_entity.id
_entity.type
_entity.pdbx_description
1 polymer ?
#
loop_
_entity_poly.entity_id
_entity_poly.type
_entity_poly.pdbx_seq_one_letter_code
_entity_poly.pdbx_strand_id
1 'polypeptide(L)'
;MVFLNLSAATFLATIFRNDSIHTANAFIYGIFSRFSFDLPNHMSCFLLLLILFMLIVEWCGRRDHHILEKLGMRWPVFCRWGFYIFILLLIALTMPKNQEEFIYFQF
;
A
#
# COMPACT_ATOMS: atom_id res chain seq x y z
N MET A 1 19.26 -9.12 -1.43
CA MET A 1 19.39 -9.90 -0.18
C MET A 1 18.11 -9.85 0.66
N VAL A 2 17.52 -8.68 0.93
CA VAL A 2 16.31 -8.55 1.78
C VAL A 2 15.11 -9.38 1.30
N PHE A 3 14.74 -9.32 0.02
CA PHE A 3 13.59 -10.08 -0.50
C PHE A 3 13.75 -11.60 -0.40
N LEU A 4 14.97 -12.10 -0.64
CA LEU A 4 15.28 -13.54 -0.52
C LEU A 4 15.15 -14.01 0.94
N ASN A 5 15.65 -13.21 1.87
CA ASN A 5 15.56 -13.51 3.29
C ASN A 5 14.11 -13.47 3.77
N LEU A 6 13.32 -12.51 3.31
CA LEU A 6 11.90 -12.41 3.63
C LEU A 6 11.11 -13.60 3.08
N SER A 7 11.35 -13.99 1.82
CA SER A 7 10.70 -15.17 1.25
C SER A 7 11.10 -16.45 1.97
N ALA A 8 12.38 -16.62 2.33
CA ALA A 8 12.83 -17.79 3.07
C ALA A 8 12.17 -17.86 4.46
N ALA A 9 12.09 -16.71 5.16
CA ALA A 9 11.45 -16.63 6.46
C ALA A 9 9.96 -16.98 6.42
N THR A 10 9.21 -16.49 5.42
CA THR A 10 7.78 -16.79 5.28
C THR A 10 7.52 -18.25 4.88
N PHE A 11 8.37 -18.84 4.03
CA PHE A 11 8.29 -20.26 3.69
C PHE A 11 8.56 -21.13 4.92
N LEU A 12 9.62 -20.85 5.69
CA LEU A 12 9.94 -21.60 6.91
C LEU A 12 8.82 -21.47 7.95
N ALA A 13 8.31 -20.26 8.18
CA ALA A 13 7.20 -20.03 9.11
C ALA A 13 5.95 -20.82 8.72
N THR A 14 5.68 -20.98 7.42
CA THR A 14 4.54 -21.78 6.93
C THR A 14 4.74 -23.27 7.20
N ILE A 15 5.95 -23.80 7.05
CA ILE A 15 6.26 -25.21 7.33
C ILE A 15 6.14 -25.50 8.83
N PHE A 16 6.68 -24.62 9.69
CA PHE A 16 6.67 -24.82 11.15
C PHE A 16 5.31 -24.55 11.80
N ARG A 17 4.41 -23.79 11.16
CA ARG A 17 3.07 -23.48 11.68
C ARG A 17 2.05 -24.60 11.47
N ASN A 18 2.29 -25.51 10.52
CA ASN A 18 1.34 -26.56 10.17
C ASN A 18 1.73 -27.90 10.82
N ASP A 19 0.74 -28.70 11.20
CA ASP A 19 0.94 -29.97 11.92
C ASP A 19 1.67 -31.05 11.10
N SER A 20 1.69 -30.93 9.77
CA SER A 20 2.40 -31.86 8.88
C SER A 20 2.90 -31.18 7.60
N ILE A 21 3.92 -31.78 7.00
CA ILE A 21 4.48 -31.34 5.70
C ILE A 21 3.40 -31.42 4.61
N HIS A 22 2.50 -32.41 4.68
CA HIS A 22 1.40 -32.54 3.73
C HIS A 22 0.43 -31.35 3.81
N THR A 23 0.08 -30.92 5.02
CA THR A 23 -0.80 -29.76 5.25
C THR A 23 -0.14 -28.45 4.82
N ALA A 24 1.15 -28.26 5.13
CA ALA A 24 1.92 -27.10 4.69
C ALA A 24 1.98 -27.01 3.16
N ASN A 25 2.23 -28.13 2.47
CA ASN A 25 2.34 -28.16 1.01
C ASN A 25 0.97 -27.91 0.36
N ALA A 26 -0.10 -28.50 0.88
CA ALA A 26 -1.46 -28.23 0.43
C ALA A 26 -1.85 -26.75 0.57
N PHE A 27 -1.42 -26.08 1.65
CA PHE A 27 -1.62 -24.66 1.85
C PHE A 27 -0.87 -23.81 0.81
N ILE A 28 0.41 -24.12 0.57
CA ILE A 28 1.23 -23.44 -0.45
C ILE A 28 0.60 -23.61 -1.84
N TYR A 29 0.22 -24.84 -2.23
CA TYR A 29 -0.48 -25.09 -3.49
C TYR A 29 -1.82 -24.37 -3.58
N GLY A 30 -2.55 -24.24 -2.46
CA GLY A 30 -3.80 -23.48 -2.38
C GLY A 30 -3.64 -21.99 -2.68
N ILE A 31 -2.51 -21.39 -2.26
CA ILE A 31 -2.20 -19.98 -2.55
C ILE A 31 -1.96 -19.79 -4.05
N PHE A 32 -1.20 -20.69 -4.68
CA PHE A 32 -0.90 -20.60 -6.10
C PHE A 32 -2.08 -20.98 -7.00
N SER A 33 -2.92 -21.93 -6.58
CA SER A 33 -4.08 -22.37 -7.37
C SER A 33 -5.23 -21.37 -7.39
N ARG A 34 -5.35 -20.54 -6.35
CA ARG A 34 -6.35 -19.46 -6.25
C ARG A 34 -5.82 -18.10 -6.72
N PHE A 35 -4.64 -18.07 -7.36
CA PHE A 35 -4.07 -16.84 -7.87
C PHE A 35 -4.82 -16.40 -9.14
N SER A 36 -6.04 -15.90 -8.97
CA SER A 36 -6.78 -15.23 -10.03
C SER A 36 -6.35 -13.76 -10.07
N PHE A 37 -5.80 -13.32 -11.20
CA PHE A 37 -5.67 -11.90 -11.53
C PHE A 37 -7.03 -11.34 -11.95
N ASP A 38 -8.04 -11.50 -11.08
CA ASP A 38 -9.34 -10.87 -11.30
C ASP A 38 -9.16 -9.39 -10.99
N LEU A 39 -9.26 -8.56 -12.03
CA LEU A 39 -9.33 -7.12 -11.83
C LEU A 39 -10.54 -6.84 -10.93
N PRO A 40 -10.40 -6.09 -9.82
CA PRO A 40 -11.53 -5.82 -8.97
C PRO A 40 -12.57 -5.05 -9.79
N ASN A 41 -13.75 -5.64 -10.00
CA ASN A 41 -14.84 -5.04 -10.79
C ASN A 41 -15.31 -3.66 -10.28
N HIS A 42 -14.93 -3.32 -9.05
CA HIS A 42 -15.25 -2.05 -8.37
C HIS A 42 -14.05 -1.12 -8.24
N MET A 43 -12.97 -1.28 -9.01
CA MET A 43 -11.92 -0.27 -9.04
C MET A 43 -12.39 0.96 -9.82
N SER A 44 -12.68 2.04 -9.09
CA SER A 44 -12.91 3.35 -9.68
C SER A 44 -11.64 3.84 -10.36
N CYS A 45 -11.71 4.20 -11.65
CA CYS A 45 -10.58 4.76 -12.42
C CYS A 45 -9.96 5.98 -11.70
N PHE A 46 -10.79 6.75 -10.99
CA PHE A 46 -10.36 7.86 -10.14
C PHE A 46 -9.40 7.43 -9.02
N LEU A 47 -9.68 6.31 -8.37
CA LEU A 47 -8.85 5.77 -7.29
C LEU A 47 -7.50 5.29 -7.83
N LEU A 48 -7.50 4.63 -8.99
CA LEU A 48 -6.27 4.18 -9.66
C LEU A 48 -5.37 5.36 -10.05
N LEU A 49 -5.96 6.43 -10.59
CA LEU A 49 -5.25 7.67 -10.90
C LEU A 49 -4.64 8.31 -9.63
N LEU A 50 -5.40 8.34 -8.52
CA LEU A 50 -4.95 8.90 -7.25
C LEU A 50 -3.78 8.11 -6.66
N ILE A 51 -3.83 6.77 -6.72
CA ILE A 51 -2.73 5.90 -6.30
C ILE A 51 -1.49 6.19 -7.15
N LEU A 52 -1.63 6.24 -8.47
CA LEU A 52 -0.51 6.48 -9.38
C LEU A 52 0.12 7.86 -9.13
N PHE A 53 -0.71 8.87 -8.88
CA PHE A 53 -0.25 10.21 -8.48
C PHE A 53 0.55 10.16 -7.17
N MET A 54 0.02 9.53 -6.11
CA MET A 54 0.72 9.40 -4.83
C MET A 54 2.04 8.64 -4.97
N LEU A 55 2.09 7.56 -5.75
CA LEU A 55 3.31 6.80 -6.01
C LEU A 55 4.39 7.64 -6.68
N ILE A 56 4.02 8.48 -7.66
CA ILE A 56 4.97 9.39 -8.32
C ILE A 56 5.53 10.40 -7.32
N VAL A 57 4.67 10.96 -6.47
CA VAL A 57 5.06 11.94 -5.44
C VAL A 57 6.00 11.29 -4.41
N GLU A 58 5.66 10.10 -3.92
CA GLU A 58 6.50 9.32 -3.00
C GLU A 58 7.84 8.95 -3.63
N TRP A 59 7.84 8.50 -4.89
CA TRP A 59 9.07 8.14 -5.58
C TRP A 59 10.00 9.33 -5.79
N CYS A 60 9.45 10.53 -5.99
CA CYS A 60 10.21 11.77 -6.05
C CYS A 60 10.92 12.07 -4.72
N GLY A 61 10.27 11.79 -3.59
CA GLY A 61 10.78 11.98 -2.22
C GLY A 61 11.52 10.79 -1.62
N ARG A 62 11.77 9.70 -2.37
CA ARG A 62 12.28 8.41 -1.86
C ARG A 62 13.60 8.47 -1.06
N ARG A 63 14.41 9.52 -1.25
CA ARG A 63 15.70 9.69 -0.55
C ARG A 63 15.59 10.55 0.70
N ASP A 64 14.43 11.12 0.96
CA ASP A 64 14.18 12.04 2.07
C ASP A 64 13.44 11.32 3.20
N HIS A 65 13.60 11.81 4.43
CA HIS A 65 12.89 11.23 5.59
C HIS A 65 11.38 11.46 5.51
N HIS A 66 10.97 12.59 4.93
CA HIS A 66 9.56 12.87 4.64
C HIS A 66 9.37 13.37 3.21
N ILE A 67 8.33 12.84 2.54
CA ILE A 67 8.00 13.13 1.14
C ILE A 67 7.84 14.63 0.87
N LEU A 68 7.28 15.40 1.83
CA LEU A 68 7.05 16.84 1.68
C LEU A 68 8.22 17.72 2.16
N GLU A 69 9.29 17.13 2.70
CA GLU A 69 10.39 17.90 3.30
C GLU A 69 11.16 18.71 2.26
N LYS A 70 11.48 18.10 1.12
CA LYS A 70 12.22 18.75 0.02
C LYS A 70 11.36 19.04 -1.20
N LEU A 71 10.17 18.46 -1.27
CA LEU A 71 9.25 18.68 -2.38
C LEU A 71 8.79 20.14 -2.40
N GLY A 72 9.04 20.83 -3.51
CA GLY A 72 8.65 22.23 -3.67
C GLY A 72 9.49 23.25 -2.90
N MET A 73 10.65 22.87 -2.33
CA MET A 73 11.59 23.82 -1.68
C MET A 73 12.08 24.93 -2.62
N ARG A 74 12.18 24.63 -3.93
CA ARG A 74 12.59 25.60 -4.96
C ARG A 74 11.41 26.33 -5.62
N TRP A 75 10.17 26.01 -5.23
CA TRP A 75 8.99 26.60 -5.83
C TRP A 75 8.69 27.96 -5.20
N PRO A 76 8.09 28.89 -5.96
CA PRO A 76 7.57 30.12 -5.37
C PRO A 76 6.53 29.77 -4.31
N VAL A 77 6.47 30.59 -3.26
CA VAL A 77 5.67 30.36 -2.06
C VAL A 77 4.21 30.01 -2.41
N PHE A 78 3.61 30.73 -3.36
CA PHE A 78 2.24 30.47 -3.83
C PHE A 78 2.03 29.07 -4.40
N CYS A 79 2.95 28.56 -5.23
CA CYS A 79 2.84 27.21 -5.78
C CYS A 79 2.98 26.14 -4.69
N ARG A 80 3.84 26.37 -3.69
CA ARG A 80 3.99 25.45 -2.55
C ARG A 80 2.71 25.37 -1.73
N TRP A 81 2.10 26.50 -1.41
CA TRP A 81 0.81 26.53 -0.70
C TRP A 81 -0.32 25.92 -1.53
N GLY A 82 -0.37 26.22 -2.83
CA GLY A 82 -1.35 25.62 -3.74
C GLY A 82 -1.27 24.09 -3.76
N PHE A 83 -0.06 23.54 -3.75
CA PHE A 83 0.16 22.10 -3.68
C PHE A 83 -0.31 21.48 -2.35
N TYR A 84 -0.01 22.11 -1.21
CA TYR A 84 -0.49 21.63 0.09
C TYR A 84 -2.02 21.68 0.21
N ILE A 85 -2.63 22.77 -0.26
CA ILE A 85 -4.09 22.91 -0.29
C ILE A 85 -4.71 21.85 -1.21
N PHE A 86 -4.08 21.58 -2.37
CA PHE A 86 -4.54 20.54 -3.29
C PHE A 86 -4.54 19.15 -2.66
N ILE A 87 -3.46 18.76 -1.97
CA ILE A 87 -3.42 17.48 -1.23
C ILE A 87 -4.51 17.43 -0.16
N LEU A 88 -4.66 18.51 0.61
CA LEU A 88 -5.68 18.59 1.66
C LEU A 88 -7.09 18.44 1.08
N LEU A 89 -7.35 19.05 -0.07
CA LEU A 89 -8.62 18.96 -0.78
C LEU A 89 -8.86 17.54 -1.31
N LEU A 90 -7.85 16.87 -1.87
CA LEU A 90 -7.97 15.47 -2.29
C LEU A 90 -8.33 14.55 -1.12
N ILE A 91 -7.69 14.74 0.04
CA ILE A 91 -8.00 13.98 1.26
C ILE A 91 -9.43 14.28 1.71
N ALA A 92 -9.83 15.55 1.80
CA ALA A 92 -11.16 15.95 2.24
C ALA A 92 -12.29 15.43 1.33
N LEU A 93 -12.07 15.40 0.01
CA LEU A 93 -13.04 14.88 -0.95
C LEU A 93 -13.16 13.35 -0.93
N THR A 94 -12.07 12.65 -0.59
CA THR A 94 -12.02 11.18 -0.60
C THR A 94 -12.31 10.57 0.76
N MET A 95 -12.38 11.38 1.81
CA MET A 95 -12.65 10.93 3.17
C MET A 95 -14.02 10.23 3.23
N PRO A 96 -14.09 8.97 3.73
CA PRO A 96 -15.35 8.28 3.89
C PRO A 96 -16.23 9.06 4.87
N LYS A 97 -17.49 9.30 4.47
CA LYS A 97 -18.48 10.00 5.32
C LYS A 97 -19.00 9.15 6.46
N ASN A 98 -18.86 7.84 6.32
CA ASN A 98 -19.19 6.91 7.39
C ASN A 98 -17.99 6.85 8.32
N GLN A 99 -18.24 6.79 9.63
CA GLN A 99 -17.23 6.44 10.60
C GLN A 99 -16.74 5.04 10.21
N GLU A 100 -15.55 4.94 9.61
CA GLU A 100 -14.87 3.65 9.57
C GLU A 100 -14.70 3.28 11.04
N GLU A 101 -15.48 2.29 11.50
CA GLU A 101 -15.24 1.69 12.80
C GLU A 101 -13.78 1.25 12.76
N PHE A 102 -12.95 1.95 13.54
CA PHE A 102 -11.59 1.51 13.81
C PHE A 102 -11.75 0.05 14.23
N ILE A 103 -11.26 -0.86 13.38
CA ILE A 103 -11.12 -2.26 13.75
C ILE A 103 -10.07 -2.23 14.87
N TYR A 104 -10.56 -2.05 16.09
CA TYR A 104 -9.88 -2.46 17.31
C TYR A 104 -9.71 -3.93 17.11
N PHE A 105 -8.54 -4.31 16.62
CA PHE A 105 -8.11 -5.68 16.55
C PHE A 105 -8.60 -6.42 17.81
N GLN A 106 -9.66 -7.20 17.63
CA GLN A 106 -9.98 -8.31 18.51
C GLN A 106 -8.94 -9.37 18.16
N PHE A 107 -7.82 -9.32 18.87
CA PHE A 107 -6.94 -10.48 19.01
C PHE A 107 -7.46 -11.32 20.17
#